data_AF-A0A4R6KBC5-F1
#
_entry.id   AF-A0A4R6KBC5-F1
#
_cell.length_a   1.000
_cell.length_b   1.000
_cell.length_c   1.000
_cell.angle_alpha   90.00
_cell.angle_beta   90.00
_cell.angle_gamma   90.00
#
_symmetry.space_group_name_H-M   'P 1'
#
loop_
_entity.id
_entity.type
_entity.pdbx_description
1 polymer ?
#
loop_
_entity_poly.entity_id
_entity_poly.type
_entity_poly.pdbx_seq_one_letter_code
_entity_poly.pdbx_strand_id
1 'polypeptide(L)'
;MLSLVAASSACVLVAVGFTRGIWWSNMHNGILGITLSLVGAWFAAERPRSRESDLFLAAGLVEAVMFAGRQIGHTATGTVSSWLGWLGVWPIVVGMLVTTLAVICFPEGHLPSRRWRPAVVVACVLAAVCAMLSALWPVEWASAGLTGPPPFSLPGRTTAAVVWQVLAHPLYLVLQISWVVAVTVRWRAGRSRAPLLGLLLGVAIAFVVLAVGVVAVGSTTPGLVVVSLIPLVAGWSALYGHVLGRYRALSWLTDAHKGQAGLPTALARTAAEALDAPGATVWMGDEAALHAVGVWPETDVDPAPCPLDALPERTWPVSSGGRVVGALVVPGVTVLTRSEKRMMQDLSAQEALLLDRLTLAEMVRRESSAGHLEDLTPREREVLELMARGLSNAAICQELHLSVKTVEPLISTVFRKLGLHADPTVNRRVLAALEYHRR
;
A
#
# COMPACT_ATOMS: atom_id res chain seq x y z
N MET A 1 -15.31 18.82 -2.04
CA MET A 1 -16.32 19.51 -1.22
C MET A 1 -17.38 18.54 -0.71
N LEU A 2 -18.07 17.80 -1.58
CA LEU A 2 -19.15 16.89 -1.16
C LEU A 2 -18.72 15.82 -0.13
N SER A 3 -17.51 15.25 -0.28
CA SER A 3 -16.94 14.29 0.69
C SER A 3 -16.72 14.88 2.09
N LEU A 4 -16.23 16.12 2.15
CA LEU A 4 -16.02 16.83 3.40
C LEU A 4 -17.34 17.20 4.06
N VAL A 5 -18.34 17.62 3.28
CA VAL A 5 -19.69 17.90 3.78
C VAL A 5 -20.33 16.63 4.36
N ALA A 6 -20.22 15.49 3.69
CA ALA A 6 -20.77 14.22 4.17
C ALA A 6 -20.10 13.79 5.49
N ALA A 7 -18.76 13.82 5.56
CA ALA A 7 -18.03 13.46 6.77
C ALA A 7 -18.29 14.43 7.93
N SER A 8 -18.31 15.74 7.68
CA SER A 8 -18.67 16.74 8.68
C SER A 8 -20.11 16.56 9.17
N SER A 9 -21.05 16.25 8.27
CA SER A 9 -22.45 15.96 8.65
C SER A 9 -22.54 14.75 9.58
N ALA A 10 -21.81 13.66 9.28
CA ALA A 10 -21.76 12.50 10.16
C ALA A 10 -21.18 12.83 11.54
N CYS A 11 -20.08 13.60 11.61
CA CYS A 11 -19.51 14.06 12.88
C CYS A 11 -20.50 14.91 13.68
N VAL A 12 -21.22 15.83 13.03
CA VAL A 12 -22.23 16.67 13.69
C VAL A 12 -23.36 15.83 14.24
N LEU A 13 -23.90 14.89 13.45
CA LEU A 13 -24.97 13.99 13.89
C LEU A 13 -24.55 13.15 15.10
N VAL A 14 -23.33 12.60 15.08
CA VAL A 14 -22.79 11.83 16.20
C VAL A 14 -22.57 12.71 17.42
N ALA A 15 -22.03 13.92 17.26
CA ALA A 15 -21.88 14.88 18.35
C ALA A 15 -23.25 15.23 18.97
N VAL A 16 -24.26 15.52 18.14
CA VAL A 16 -25.64 15.74 18.58
C VAL A 16 -26.18 14.55 19.37
N GLY A 17 -25.97 13.32 18.89
CA GLY A 17 -26.36 12.11 19.59
C GLY A 17 -25.72 11.98 20.97
N PHE A 18 -24.44 12.36 21.12
CA PHE A 18 -23.74 12.35 22.40
C PHE A 18 -24.24 13.43 23.37
N THR A 19 -24.77 14.57 22.89
CA THR A 19 -25.40 15.56 23.78
C THR A 19 -26.62 15.02 24.53
N ARG A 20 -27.20 13.88 24.08
CA ARG A 20 -28.33 13.21 24.73
C ARG A 20 -27.92 12.14 25.74
N GLY A 21 -26.63 12.00 26.03
CA GLY A 21 -26.08 11.03 26.97
C GLY A 21 -25.54 9.77 26.29
N ILE A 22 -25.14 8.78 27.09
CA ILE A 22 -24.49 7.55 26.62
C ILE A 22 -25.49 6.40 26.68
N TRP A 23 -25.88 5.88 25.51
CA TRP A 23 -26.62 4.63 25.38
C TRP A 23 -25.71 3.56 24.79
N TRP A 24 -25.19 2.70 25.67
CA TRP A 24 -24.13 1.75 25.33
C TRP A 24 -24.47 0.80 24.17
N SER A 25 -25.69 0.28 24.10
CA SER A 25 -26.07 -0.64 23.03
C SER A 25 -26.18 0.03 21.67
N ASN A 26 -26.31 1.37 21.60
CA ASN A 26 -26.36 2.13 20.36
C ASN A 26 -25.00 2.74 19.97
N MET A 27 -24.00 2.69 20.87
CA MET A 27 -22.68 3.29 20.68
C MET A 27 -21.99 2.86 19.38
N HIS A 28 -22.16 1.59 18.99
CA HIS A 28 -21.56 1.04 17.78
C HIS A 28 -21.95 1.82 16.51
N ASN A 29 -23.20 2.29 16.37
CA ASN A 29 -23.65 3.06 15.21
C ASN A 29 -22.94 4.42 15.14
N GLY A 30 -22.71 5.08 16.28
CA GLY A 30 -22.00 6.35 16.33
C GLY A 30 -20.52 6.19 15.96
N ILE A 31 -19.88 5.14 16.47
CA ILE A 31 -18.48 4.82 16.14
C ILE A 31 -18.37 4.44 14.65
N LEU A 32 -19.23 3.56 14.15
CA LEU A 32 -19.28 3.20 12.72
C LEU A 32 -19.49 4.44 11.84
N GLY A 33 -20.42 5.32 12.23
CA GLY A 33 -20.69 6.56 11.53
C GLY A 33 -19.45 7.43 11.37
N ILE A 34 -18.64 7.56 12.43
CA ILE A 34 -17.36 8.27 12.38
C ILE A 34 -16.34 7.51 11.55
N THR A 35 -16.09 6.23 11.86
CA THR A 35 -14.98 5.47 11.25
C THR A 35 -15.17 5.30 9.76
N LEU A 36 -16.38 4.96 9.29
CA LEU A 36 -16.71 4.86 7.88
C LEU A 36 -16.59 6.22 7.17
N SER A 37 -17.07 7.29 7.80
CA SER A 37 -16.99 8.64 7.21
C SER A 37 -15.56 9.16 7.10
N LEU A 38 -14.72 8.91 8.11
CA LEU A 38 -13.31 9.30 8.09
C LEU A 38 -12.55 8.53 7.00
N VAL A 39 -12.74 7.21 6.93
CA VAL A 39 -12.10 6.38 5.89
C VAL A 39 -12.59 6.77 4.50
N GLY A 40 -13.89 7.01 4.32
CA GLY A 40 -14.47 7.46 3.06
C GLY A 40 -13.94 8.83 2.63
N ALA A 41 -13.80 9.79 3.56
CA ALA A 41 -13.21 11.10 3.30
C ALA A 41 -11.72 11.00 2.97
N TRP A 42 -11.00 10.11 3.64
CA TRP A 42 -9.59 9.84 3.36
C TRP A 42 -9.43 9.27 1.94
N PHE A 43 -10.20 8.23 1.58
CA PHE A 43 -10.21 7.71 0.22
C PHE A 43 -10.61 8.77 -0.82
N ALA A 44 -11.52 9.70 -0.50
CA ALA A 44 -11.85 10.81 -1.39
C ALA A 44 -10.64 11.71 -1.67
N ALA A 45 -9.79 11.93 -0.66
CA ALA A 45 -8.61 12.77 -0.75
C ALA A 45 -7.47 12.10 -1.55
N GLU A 46 -7.35 10.78 -1.49
CA GLU A 46 -6.29 10.03 -2.18
C GLU A 46 -6.70 9.56 -3.58
N ARG A 47 -7.97 9.18 -3.75
CA ARG A 47 -8.59 8.64 -4.96
C ARG A 47 -9.88 9.41 -5.29
N PRO A 48 -9.77 10.62 -5.89
CA PRO A 48 -10.94 11.42 -6.22
C PRO A 48 -11.90 10.68 -7.14
N ARG A 49 -13.22 10.78 -6.88
CA ARG A 49 -14.31 10.12 -7.65
C ARG A 49 -14.28 8.58 -7.62
N SER A 50 -13.71 7.98 -6.57
CA SER A 50 -13.81 6.54 -6.35
C SER A 50 -15.18 6.16 -5.76
N ARG A 51 -15.84 5.16 -6.34
CA ARG A 51 -17.10 4.62 -5.81
C ARG A 51 -16.96 4.07 -4.40
N GLU A 52 -15.78 3.58 -4.06
CA GLU A 52 -15.43 3.14 -2.71
C GLU A 52 -15.61 4.27 -1.69
N SER A 53 -15.03 5.44 -1.97
CA SER A 53 -15.19 6.63 -1.12
C SER A 53 -16.66 6.99 -0.94
N ASP A 54 -17.43 7.03 -2.02
CA ASP A 54 -18.85 7.36 -1.98
C ASP A 54 -19.65 6.36 -1.12
N LEU A 55 -19.35 5.06 -1.23
CA LEU A 55 -20.02 4.01 -0.45
C LEU A 55 -19.67 4.09 1.05
N PHE A 56 -18.41 4.33 1.40
CA PHE A 56 -17.99 4.51 2.80
C PHE A 56 -18.61 5.77 3.42
N LEU A 57 -18.64 6.88 2.69
CA LEU A 57 -19.28 8.11 3.14
C LEU A 57 -20.81 7.94 3.31
N ALA A 58 -21.47 7.26 2.37
CA ALA A 58 -22.89 6.97 2.45
C ALA A 58 -23.21 6.04 3.64
N ALA A 59 -22.43 4.98 3.84
CA ALA A 59 -22.58 4.09 4.99
C ALA A 59 -22.39 4.85 6.30
N GLY A 60 -21.31 5.63 6.43
CA GLY A 60 -21.04 6.43 7.63
C GLY A 60 -22.14 7.46 7.92
N LEU A 61 -22.70 8.10 6.90
CA LEU A 61 -23.81 9.03 7.08
C LEU A 61 -25.09 8.33 7.55
N VAL A 62 -25.44 7.18 6.97
CA VAL A 62 -26.61 6.40 7.40
C VAL A 62 -26.45 5.94 8.86
N GLU A 63 -25.28 5.44 9.24
CA GLU A 63 -24.99 5.03 10.62
C GLU A 63 -25.06 6.21 11.60
N ALA A 64 -24.57 7.39 11.20
CA ALA A 64 -24.65 8.60 12.01
C ALA A 64 -26.11 9.09 12.18
N VAL A 65 -26.93 9.03 11.13
CA VAL A 65 -28.38 9.30 11.21
C VAL A 65 -29.06 8.31 12.14
N MET A 66 -28.76 7.01 12.00
CA MET A 66 -29.31 5.96 12.85
C MET A 66 -28.95 6.18 14.31
N PHE A 67 -27.68 6.47 14.60
CA PHE A 67 -27.20 6.78 15.94
C PHE A 67 -27.94 7.99 16.53
N ALA A 68 -27.92 9.14 15.84
CA ALA A 68 -28.53 10.37 16.33
C ALA A 68 -30.04 10.24 16.53
N GLY A 69 -30.73 9.63 15.56
CA GLY A 69 -32.17 9.39 15.63
C GLY A 69 -32.52 8.52 16.83
N ARG A 70 -31.82 7.40 17.02
CA ARG A 70 -31.99 6.49 18.16
C ARG A 70 -31.70 7.19 19.49
N GLN A 71 -30.63 7.98 19.58
CA GLN A 71 -30.31 8.75 20.80
C GLN A 71 -31.41 9.73 21.19
N ILE A 72 -31.95 10.46 20.21
CA ILE A 72 -33.04 11.41 20.45
C ILE A 72 -34.36 10.70 20.76
N GLY A 73 -34.60 9.56 20.11
CA GLY A 73 -35.82 8.77 20.27
C GLY A 73 -35.86 7.89 21.53
N HIS A 74 -34.71 7.57 22.14
CA HIS A 74 -34.60 6.59 23.22
C HIS A 74 -35.55 6.89 24.40
N THR A 75 -35.63 8.17 24.78
CA THR A 75 -36.52 8.71 25.81
C THR A 75 -37.52 9.72 25.23
N ALA A 76 -38.03 9.44 24.02
CA ALA A 76 -38.97 10.34 23.35
C ALA A 76 -40.21 10.63 24.21
N THR A 77 -40.38 11.89 24.60
CA THR A 77 -41.55 12.39 25.33
C THR A 77 -42.48 13.24 24.47
N GLY A 78 -42.08 13.59 23.24
CA GLY A 78 -42.86 14.43 22.33
C GLY A 78 -42.83 13.96 20.87
N THR A 79 -43.73 14.52 20.06
CA THR A 79 -43.93 14.16 18.65
C THR A 79 -42.65 14.27 17.82
N VAL A 80 -41.88 15.36 18.00
CA VAL A 80 -40.62 15.58 17.28
C VAL A 80 -39.59 14.50 17.60
N SER A 81 -39.42 14.15 18.87
CA SER A 81 -38.48 13.08 19.27
C SER A 81 -38.90 11.70 18.75
N SER A 82 -40.20 11.42 18.63
CA SER A 82 -40.67 10.17 18.00
C SER A 82 -40.39 10.13 16.50
N TRP A 83 -40.57 11.24 15.78
CA TRP A 83 -40.20 11.33 14.35
C TRP A 83 -38.70 11.19 14.11
N LEU A 84 -37.87 11.81 14.96
CA LEU A 84 -36.42 11.65 14.88
C LEU A 84 -35.98 10.23 15.27
N GLY A 85 -36.64 9.62 16.27
CA GLY A 85 -36.50 8.21 16.61
C GLY A 85 -36.80 7.29 15.42
N TRP A 86 -37.85 7.58 14.66
CA TRP A 86 -38.23 6.83 13.46
C TRP A 86 -37.17 6.87 12.37
N LEU A 87 -36.54 8.03 12.12
CA LEU A 87 -35.37 8.11 11.24
C LEU A 87 -34.19 7.26 11.73
N GLY A 88 -34.14 6.95 13.02
CA GLY A 88 -33.17 6.05 13.61
C GLY A 88 -33.41 4.56 13.36
N VAL A 89 -34.60 4.16 12.92
CA VAL A 89 -35.02 2.75 12.89
C VAL A 89 -34.98 2.18 11.48
N TRP A 90 -35.85 2.68 10.60
CA TRP A 90 -36.08 2.06 9.30
C TRP A 90 -34.87 2.04 8.34
N PRO A 91 -33.87 2.96 8.43
CA PRO A 91 -32.72 2.92 7.53
C PRO A 91 -31.75 1.76 7.77
N ILE A 92 -31.94 0.93 8.80
CA ILE A 92 -31.02 -0.17 9.12
C ILE A 92 -30.74 -1.10 7.94
N VAL A 93 -31.75 -1.45 7.14
CA VAL A 93 -31.55 -2.29 5.94
C VAL A 93 -30.76 -1.55 4.87
N VAL A 94 -30.97 -0.23 4.76
CA VAL A 94 -30.21 0.64 3.84
C VAL A 94 -28.75 0.71 4.28
N GLY A 95 -28.49 0.92 5.58
CA GLY A 95 -27.15 0.89 6.16
C GLY A 95 -26.46 -0.44 5.89
N MET A 96 -27.15 -1.55 6.14
CA MET A 96 -26.64 -2.90 5.88
C MET A 96 -26.32 -3.12 4.40
N LEU A 97 -27.17 -2.66 3.48
CA LEU A 97 -26.94 -2.73 2.03
C LEU A 97 -25.72 -1.90 1.62
N VAL A 98 -25.64 -0.63 2.04
CA VAL A 98 -24.56 0.27 1.63
C VAL A 98 -23.23 -0.21 2.20
N THR A 99 -23.18 -0.64 3.45
CA THR A 99 -22.01 -1.30 4.06
C THR A 99 -21.64 -2.58 3.31
N THR A 100 -22.62 -3.37 2.88
CA THR A 100 -22.37 -4.56 2.05
C THR A 100 -21.74 -4.21 0.71
N LEU A 101 -22.25 -3.19 0.04
CA LEU A 101 -21.67 -2.73 -1.22
C LEU A 101 -20.26 -2.17 -1.01
N ALA A 102 -20.01 -1.47 0.10
CA ALA A 102 -18.68 -1.00 0.47
C ALA A 102 -17.70 -2.17 0.63
N VAL A 103 -18.07 -3.21 1.39
CA VAL A 103 -17.23 -4.41 1.59
C VAL A 103 -17.02 -5.20 0.29
N ILE A 104 -18.05 -5.36 -0.54
CA ILE A 104 -17.91 -6.07 -1.84
C ILE A 104 -16.97 -5.31 -2.78
N CYS A 105 -17.06 -3.98 -2.80
CA CYS A 105 -16.25 -3.13 -3.66
C CYS A 105 -14.82 -2.94 -3.14
N PHE A 106 -14.61 -3.04 -1.83
CA PHE A 106 -13.30 -2.88 -1.20
C PHE A 106 -12.31 -3.97 -1.66
N PRO A 107 -11.01 -3.65 -1.89
CA PRO A 107 -10.37 -2.33 -1.78
C PRO A 107 -10.25 -1.56 -3.11
N GLU A 108 -10.90 -2.07 -4.16
CA GLU A 108 -10.66 -1.65 -5.56
C GLU A 108 -11.75 -0.71 -6.09
N GLY A 109 -12.84 -0.52 -5.34
CA GLY A 109 -13.96 0.36 -5.71
C GLY A 109 -14.84 -0.14 -6.85
N HIS A 110 -14.74 -1.42 -7.22
CA HIS A 110 -15.62 -2.05 -8.21
C HIS A 110 -16.07 -3.44 -7.77
N LEU A 111 -17.08 -4.01 -8.43
CA LEU A 111 -17.52 -5.37 -8.13
C LEU A 111 -16.44 -6.41 -8.50
N PRO A 112 -16.37 -7.58 -7.82
CA PRO A 112 -15.37 -8.60 -8.13
C PRO A 112 -15.45 -9.14 -9.56
N SER A 113 -16.66 -9.20 -10.14
CA SER A 113 -16.86 -9.50 -11.56
C SER A 113 -18.22 -8.99 -12.07
N ARG A 114 -18.43 -8.98 -13.39
CA ARG A 114 -19.72 -8.58 -13.98
C ARG A 114 -20.91 -9.44 -13.53
N ARG A 115 -20.65 -10.69 -13.12
CA ARG A 115 -21.68 -11.63 -12.64
C ARG A 115 -22.33 -11.20 -11.31
N TRP A 116 -21.70 -10.28 -10.57
CA TRP A 116 -22.25 -9.75 -9.32
C TRP A 116 -23.36 -8.72 -9.54
N ARG A 117 -23.46 -8.12 -10.73
CA ARG A 117 -24.47 -7.09 -11.04
C ARG A 117 -25.91 -7.55 -10.76
N PRO A 118 -26.40 -8.70 -11.27
CA PRO A 118 -27.77 -9.14 -10.97
C PRO A 118 -27.98 -9.38 -9.47
N ALA A 119 -27.01 -9.97 -8.76
CA ALA A 119 -27.11 -10.20 -7.33
C ALA A 119 -27.23 -8.88 -6.54
N VAL A 120 -26.44 -7.86 -6.92
CA VAL A 120 -26.53 -6.51 -6.34
C VAL A 120 -27.90 -5.87 -6.61
N VAL A 121 -28.42 -5.97 -7.84
CA VAL A 121 -29.75 -5.44 -8.17
C VAL A 121 -30.84 -6.09 -7.32
N VAL A 122 -30.82 -7.43 -7.19
CA VAL A 122 -31.75 -8.16 -6.33
C VAL A 122 -31.62 -7.72 -4.88
N ALA A 123 -30.40 -7.60 -4.37
CA ALA A 123 -30.14 -7.13 -3.01
C ALA A 123 -30.70 -5.71 -2.78
N CYS A 124 -30.51 -4.79 -3.73
CA CYS A 124 -31.06 -3.44 -3.68
C CYS A 124 -32.60 -3.43 -3.67
N VAL A 125 -33.24 -4.24 -4.52
CA VAL A 125 -34.71 -4.35 -4.57
C VAL A 125 -35.25 -4.89 -3.25
N LEU A 126 -34.69 -5.99 -2.74
CA LEU A 126 -35.11 -6.59 -1.48
C LEU A 126 -34.88 -5.63 -0.30
N ALA A 127 -33.75 -4.95 -0.27
CA ALA A 127 -33.45 -3.95 0.76
C ALA A 127 -34.42 -2.76 0.70
N ALA A 128 -34.80 -2.29 -0.49
CA ALA A 128 -35.80 -1.24 -0.65
C ALA A 128 -37.18 -1.67 -0.15
N VAL A 129 -37.60 -2.91 -0.45
CA VAL A 129 -38.86 -3.48 0.05
C VAL A 129 -38.83 -3.57 1.59
N CYS A 130 -37.76 -4.10 2.18
CA CYS A 130 -37.63 -4.17 3.63
C CYS A 130 -37.57 -2.78 4.28
N ALA A 131 -36.81 -1.84 3.72
CA ALA A 131 -36.74 -0.47 4.23
C ALA A 131 -38.13 0.21 4.20
N MET A 132 -38.90 0.01 3.13
CA MET A 132 -40.28 0.49 3.04
C MET A 132 -41.18 -0.18 4.08
N LEU A 133 -41.05 -1.48 4.29
CA LEU A 133 -41.80 -2.23 5.30
C LEU A 133 -41.50 -1.70 6.71
N SER A 134 -40.22 -1.48 7.06
CA SER A 134 -39.80 -0.91 8.35
C SER A 134 -40.22 0.55 8.52
N ALA A 135 -40.23 1.32 7.42
CA ALA A 135 -40.67 2.71 7.41
C ALA A 135 -42.18 2.82 7.70
N LEU A 136 -43.01 2.02 7.02
CA LEU A 136 -44.48 2.05 7.16
C LEU A 136 -44.98 1.34 8.43
N TRP A 137 -44.31 0.26 8.83
CA TRP A 137 -44.56 -0.41 10.10
C TRP A 137 -43.24 -0.49 10.84
N PRO A 138 -43.02 0.35 11.87
CA PRO A 138 -41.82 0.33 12.71
C PRO A 138 -41.71 -0.97 13.54
N VAL A 139 -41.52 -2.09 12.84
CA VAL A 139 -41.47 -3.46 13.37
C VAL A 139 -40.22 -3.65 14.22
N GLU A 140 -39.16 -2.94 13.89
CA GLU A 140 -37.89 -2.95 14.63
C GLU A 140 -37.87 -1.94 15.79
N TRP A 141 -38.93 -1.16 16.01
CA TRP A 141 -38.92 -0.07 17.00
C TRP A 141 -38.52 -0.54 18.41
N ALA A 142 -39.15 -1.63 18.86
CA ALA A 142 -38.88 -2.21 20.17
C ALA A 142 -37.51 -2.91 20.22
N SER A 143 -37.13 -3.64 19.15
CA SER A 143 -35.82 -4.30 19.07
C SER A 143 -34.67 -3.32 18.94
N ALA A 144 -34.92 -2.12 18.41
CA ALA A 144 -33.98 -1.01 18.41
C ALA A 144 -33.76 -0.42 19.81
N GLY A 145 -34.59 -0.78 20.80
CA GLY A 145 -34.48 -0.34 22.20
C GLY A 145 -35.05 1.05 22.46
N LEU A 146 -35.97 1.52 21.61
CA LEU A 146 -36.73 2.76 21.82
C LEU A 146 -37.90 2.49 22.77
N THR A 147 -38.00 3.29 23.84
CA THR A 147 -39.01 3.06 24.90
C THR A 147 -40.31 3.85 24.68
N GLY A 148 -40.25 4.99 24.00
CA GLY A 148 -41.43 5.80 23.64
C GLY A 148 -42.25 5.18 22.50
N PRO A 149 -43.48 5.67 22.24
CA PRO A 149 -44.29 5.20 21.12
C PRO A 149 -43.72 5.67 19.76
N PRO A 150 -43.90 4.88 18.68
CA PRO A 150 -43.61 5.34 17.33
C PRO A 150 -44.50 6.54 16.96
N PRO A 151 -44.07 7.39 16.01
CA PRO A 151 -44.79 8.61 15.64
C PRO A 151 -46.18 8.36 15.04
N PHE A 152 -46.44 7.15 14.55
CA PHE A 152 -47.71 6.71 13.99
C PHE A 152 -47.91 5.20 14.15
N SER A 153 -49.15 4.76 13.97
CA SER A 153 -49.53 3.35 13.93
C SER A 153 -50.45 3.09 12.75
N LEU A 154 -50.10 2.10 11.93
CA LEU A 154 -50.92 1.62 10.83
C LEU A 154 -51.52 0.23 11.18
N PRO A 155 -52.73 -0.09 10.70
CA PRO A 155 -53.27 -1.45 10.78
C PRO A 155 -52.32 -2.48 10.15
N GLY A 156 -52.39 -3.74 10.59
CA GLY A 156 -51.60 -4.83 10.00
C GLY A 156 -50.17 -4.99 10.53
N ARG A 157 -49.82 -4.35 11.66
CA ARG A 157 -48.48 -4.46 12.28
C ARG A 157 -48.05 -5.91 12.56
N THR A 158 -48.97 -6.78 12.95
CA THR A 158 -48.70 -8.21 13.20
C THR A 158 -48.28 -8.92 11.92
N THR A 159 -49.02 -8.71 10.82
CA THR A 159 -48.69 -9.25 9.50
C THR A 159 -47.35 -8.71 9.01
N ALA A 160 -47.11 -7.40 9.14
CA ALA A 160 -45.83 -6.79 8.78
C ALA A 160 -44.66 -7.39 9.57
N ALA A 161 -44.84 -7.69 10.87
CA ALA A 161 -43.81 -8.33 11.68
C ALA A 161 -43.50 -9.78 11.22
N VAL A 162 -44.51 -10.54 10.81
CA VAL A 162 -44.30 -11.89 10.23
C VAL A 162 -43.54 -11.80 8.90
N VAL A 163 -43.96 -10.90 7.99
CA VAL A 163 -43.25 -10.67 6.72
C VAL A 163 -41.81 -10.23 6.98
N TRP A 164 -41.59 -9.36 7.95
CA TRP A 164 -40.27 -8.90 8.36
C TRP A 164 -39.35 -10.05 8.81
N GLN A 165 -39.87 -10.97 9.62
CA GLN A 165 -39.11 -12.14 10.08
C GLN A 165 -38.69 -13.05 8.91
N VAL A 166 -39.59 -13.27 7.95
CA VAL A 166 -39.34 -14.14 6.79
C VAL A 166 -38.46 -13.47 5.72
N LEU A 167 -38.49 -12.14 5.61
CA LEU A 167 -37.79 -11.42 4.55
C LEU A 167 -36.48 -10.78 5.02
N ALA A 168 -36.53 -9.94 6.06
CA ALA A 168 -35.40 -9.08 6.43
C ALA A 168 -34.28 -9.86 7.14
N HIS A 169 -34.60 -10.77 8.06
CA HIS A 169 -33.57 -11.53 8.78
C HIS A 169 -32.76 -12.44 7.85
N PRO A 170 -33.37 -13.22 6.94
CA PRO A 170 -32.61 -13.97 5.94
C PRO A 170 -31.82 -13.04 5.01
N LEU A 171 -32.37 -11.88 4.63
CA LEU A 171 -31.65 -10.91 3.82
C LEU A 171 -30.37 -10.42 4.51
N TYR A 172 -30.40 -10.13 5.82
CA TYR A 172 -29.20 -9.73 6.57
C TYR A 172 -28.11 -10.81 6.52
N LEU A 173 -28.48 -12.07 6.68
CA LEU A 173 -27.54 -13.20 6.56
C LEU A 173 -26.98 -13.32 5.14
N VAL A 174 -27.82 -13.20 4.11
CA VAL A 174 -27.38 -13.24 2.71
C VAL A 174 -26.39 -12.11 2.41
N LEU A 175 -26.65 -10.90 2.90
CA LEU A 175 -25.75 -9.76 2.78
C LEU A 175 -24.40 -10.04 3.47
N GLN A 176 -24.40 -10.57 4.70
CA GLN A 176 -23.16 -10.92 5.41
C GLN A 176 -22.38 -12.06 4.75
N ILE A 177 -23.06 -13.11 4.27
CA ILE A 177 -22.43 -14.20 3.52
C ILE A 177 -21.77 -13.65 2.25
N SER A 178 -22.41 -12.67 1.59
CA SER A 178 -21.82 -12.03 0.41
C SER A 178 -20.49 -11.32 0.71
N TRP A 179 -20.26 -10.84 1.94
CA TRP A 179 -18.98 -10.26 2.37
C TRP A 179 -17.88 -11.32 2.32
N VAL A 180 -18.14 -12.48 2.93
CA VAL A 180 -17.19 -13.60 2.96
C VAL A 180 -16.90 -14.10 1.55
N VAL A 181 -17.92 -14.25 0.72
CA VAL A 181 -17.77 -14.67 -0.67
C VAL A 181 -16.95 -13.65 -1.46
N ALA A 182 -17.24 -12.35 -1.32
CA ALA A 182 -16.49 -11.30 -2.02
C ALA A 182 -15.01 -11.27 -1.61
N VAL A 183 -14.73 -11.29 -0.31
CA VAL A 183 -13.36 -11.33 0.22
C VAL A 183 -12.62 -12.57 -0.26
N THR A 184 -13.28 -13.74 -0.27
CA THR A 184 -12.68 -15.00 -0.74
C THR A 184 -12.35 -14.96 -2.24
N VAL A 185 -13.26 -14.45 -3.07
CA VAL A 185 -13.04 -14.29 -4.51
C VAL A 185 -11.86 -13.37 -4.76
N ARG A 186 -11.77 -12.24 -4.04
CA ARG A 186 -10.67 -11.28 -4.17
C ARG A 186 -9.34 -11.86 -3.69
N TRP A 187 -9.35 -12.57 -2.57
CA TRP A 187 -8.18 -13.26 -2.05
C TRP A 187 -7.59 -14.25 -3.06
N ARG A 188 -8.47 -15.05 -3.69
CA ARG A 188 -8.08 -16.02 -4.73
C ARG A 188 -7.56 -15.36 -6.00
N ALA A 189 -8.04 -14.16 -6.34
CA ALA A 189 -7.54 -13.40 -7.48
C ALA A 189 -6.10 -12.88 -7.29
N GLY A 190 -5.56 -12.92 -6.07
CA GLY A 190 -4.16 -12.60 -5.77
C GLY A 190 -3.82 -11.11 -5.68
N ARG A 191 -4.75 -10.22 -6.04
CA ARG A 191 -4.59 -8.77 -6.00
C ARG A 191 -4.94 -8.20 -4.62
N SER A 192 -4.33 -7.07 -4.26
CA SER A 192 -4.76 -6.27 -3.11
C SER A 192 -4.76 -7.01 -1.76
N ARG A 193 -3.82 -7.95 -1.55
CA ARG A 193 -3.77 -8.82 -0.35
C ARG A 193 -3.60 -8.06 0.97
N ALA A 194 -2.77 -7.02 0.98
CA ALA A 194 -2.51 -6.25 2.21
C ALA A 194 -3.77 -5.54 2.74
N PRO A 195 -4.56 -4.82 1.92
CA PRO A 195 -5.87 -4.31 2.34
C PRO A 195 -6.77 -5.39 2.95
N LEU A 196 -6.90 -6.54 2.26
CA LEU A 196 -7.73 -7.66 2.72
C LEU A 196 -7.24 -8.27 4.04
N LEU A 197 -5.92 -8.35 4.24
CA LEU A 197 -5.34 -8.80 5.52
C LEU A 197 -5.74 -7.89 6.67
N GLY A 198 -5.72 -6.57 6.49
CA GLY A 198 -6.17 -5.65 7.54
C GLY A 198 -7.65 -5.79 7.86
N LEU A 199 -8.50 -5.97 6.85
CA LEU A 199 -9.92 -6.29 7.05
C LEU A 199 -10.10 -7.58 7.86
N LEU A 200 -9.43 -8.67 7.45
CA LEU A 200 -9.50 -9.96 8.13
C LEU A 200 -8.95 -9.91 9.56
N LEU A 201 -7.86 -9.17 9.78
CA LEU A 201 -7.28 -8.95 11.10
C LEU A 201 -8.25 -8.19 12.01
N GLY A 202 -8.87 -7.11 11.50
CA GLY A 202 -9.90 -6.38 12.23
C GLY A 202 -11.07 -7.27 12.64
N VAL A 203 -11.56 -8.10 11.70
CA VAL A 203 -12.64 -9.08 11.97
C VAL A 203 -12.21 -10.10 13.02
N ALA A 204 -10.99 -10.65 12.93
CA ALA A 204 -10.48 -11.63 13.88
C ALA A 204 -10.35 -11.04 15.30
N ILE A 205 -9.79 -9.83 15.42
CA ILE A 205 -9.69 -9.11 16.70
C ILE A 205 -11.09 -8.86 17.27
N ALA A 206 -12.02 -8.40 16.45
CA ALA A 206 -13.39 -8.13 16.88
C ALA A 206 -14.11 -9.41 17.37
N PHE A 207 -13.89 -10.55 16.70
CA PHE A 207 -14.44 -11.83 17.12
C PHE A 207 -13.86 -12.31 18.46
N VAL A 208 -12.55 -12.17 18.66
CA VAL A 208 -11.89 -12.48 19.94
C VAL A 208 -12.45 -11.61 21.06
N VAL A 209 -12.56 -10.29 20.85
CA VAL A 209 -13.10 -9.38 21.86
C VAL A 209 -14.57 -9.66 22.15
N LEU A 210 -15.35 -10.01 21.12
CA LEU A 210 -16.74 -10.43 21.30
C LEU A 210 -16.84 -11.70 22.16
N ALA A 211 -16.05 -12.72 21.85
CA ALA A 211 -16.03 -13.98 22.61
C ALA A 211 -15.62 -13.75 24.08
N VAL A 212 -14.56 -12.95 24.30
CA VAL A 212 -14.11 -12.58 25.65
C VAL A 212 -15.19 -11.76 26.38
N GLY A 213 -15.84 -10.80 25.71
CA GLY A 213 -16.92 -10.01 26.31
C GLY A 213 -18.11 -10.87 26.75
N VAL A 214 -18.48 -11.87 25.95
CA VAL A 214 -19.55 -12.81 26.30
C VAL A 214 -19.14 -13.70 27.47
N VAL A 215 -17.92 -14.26 27.47
CA VAL A 215 -17.45 -15.20 28.50
C VAL A 215 -17.13 -14.51 29.83
N ALA A 216 -16.41 -13.38 29.80
CA ALA A 216 -15.89 -12.72 30.99
C ALA A 216 -16.86 -11.68 31.58
N VAL A 217 -17.66 -11.02 30.73
CA VAL A 217 -18.52 -9.88 31.14
C VAL A 217 -20.01 -10.17 30.92
N GLY A 218 -20.37 -11.24 30.20
CA GLY A 218 -21.76 -11.55 29.86
C GLY A 218 -22.39 -10.53 28.89
N SER A 219 -21.59 -9.81 28.11
CA SER A 219 -22.06 -8.73 27.23
C SER A 219 -21.39 -8.74 25.87
N THR A 220 -22.15 -8.49 24.81
CA THR A 220 -21.66 -8.36 23.43
C THR A 220 -21.12 -6.95 23.13
N THR A 221 -21.36 -5.98 24.03
CA THR A 221 -21.06 -4.55 23.81
C THR A 221 -19.58 -4.30 23.50
N PRO A 222 -18.60 -4.87 24.23
CA PRO A 222 -17.18 -4.66 23.91
C PRO A 222 -16.84 -5.12 22.49
N GLY A 223 -17.37 -6.27 22.08
CA GLY A 223 -17.19 -6.80 20.73
C GLY A 223 -17.78 -5.87 19.67
N LEU A 224 -19.00 -5.37 19.86
CA LEU A 224 -19.65 -4.44 18.93
C LEU A 224 -18.89 -3.11 18.78
N VAL A 225 -18.32 -2.59 19.89
CA VAL A 225 -17.45 -1.41 19.84
C VAL A 225 -16.21 -1.68 18.99
N VAL A 226 -15.56 -2.84 19.15
CA VAL A 226 -14.38 -3.19 18.35
C VAL A 226 -14.73 -3.48 16.89
N VAL A 227 -15.87 -4.13 16.60
CA VAL A 227 -16.38 -4.28 15.22
C VAL A 227 -16.48 -2.92 14.52
N SER A 228 -16.87 -1.88 15.25
CA SER A 228 -17.02 -0.53 14.72
C SER A 228 -15.69 0.14 14.32
N LEU A 229 -14.56 -0.44 14.73
CA LEU A 229 -13.20 0.01 14.37
C LEU A 229 -12.62 -0.72 13.16
N ILE A 230 -13.26 -1.80 12.69
CA ILE A 230 -12.82 -2.56 11.50
C ILE A 230 -12.60 -1.64 10.28
N PRO A 231 -13.49 -0.65 9.98
CA PRO A 231 -13.27 0.26 8.87
C PRO A 231 -11.93 1.01 8.97
N LEU A 232 -11.50 1.43 10.17
CA LEU A 232 -10.21 2.09 10.35
C LEU A 232 -9.04 1.15 10.04
N VAL A 233 -9.09 -0.10 10.52
CA VAL A 233 -8.02 -1.07 10.29
C VAL A 233 -7.94 -1.44 8.80
N ALA A 234 -9.08 -1.64 8.14
CA ALA A 234 -9.16 -1.92 6.72
C ALA A 234 -8.74 -0.71 5.86
N GLY A 235 -9.19 0.49 6.20
CA GLY A 235 -8.79 1.73 5.54
C GLY A 235 -7.30 1.99 5.71
N TRP A 236 -6.78 1.82 6.93
CA TRP A 236 -5.36 1.91 7.21
C TRP A 236 -4.56 0.89 6.41
N SER A 237 -4.94 -0.39 6.38
CA SER A 237 -4.21 -1.41 5.61
C SER A 237 -4.31 -1.19 4.09
N ALA A 238 -5.42 -0.62 3.60
CA ALA A 238 -5.56 -0.26 2.20
C ALA A 238 -4.53 0.80 1.78
N LEU A 239 -4.11 1.65 2.71
CA LEU A 239 -3.15 2.73 2.47
C LEU A 239 -1.73 2.31 2.84
N TYR A 240 -1.55 1.77 4.03
CA TYR A 240 -0.26 1.31 4.55
C TYR A 240 0.22 0.01 3.92
N GLY A 241 -0.66 -0.82 3.36
CA GLY A 241 -0.25 -1.96 2.54
C GLY A 241 0.60 -1.52 1.34
N HIS A 242 0.29 -0.35 0.77
CA HIS A 242 1.13 0.29 -0.24
C HIS A 242 2.35 1.01 0.36
N VAL A 243 2.34 1.43 1.65
CA VAL A 243 3.45 2.08 2.36
C VAL A 243 4.53 1.08 2.85
N LEU A 244 4.15 -0.11 3.29
CA LEU A 244 5.06 -1.17 3.72
C LEU A 244 5.88 -1.75 2.56
N GLY A 245 5.33 -1.77 1.34
CA GLY A 245 6.13 -1.99 0.12
C GLY A 245 7.21 -0.92 -0.10
N ARG A 246 6.97 0.33 0.34
CA ARG A 246 7.88 1.48 0.20
C ARG A 246 9.04 1.44 1.18
N TYR A 247 8.81 0.95 2.40
CA TYR A 247 9.90 0.68 3.33
C TYR A 247 10.75 -0.50 2.91
N ARG A 248 10.22 -1.46 2.14
CA ARG A 248 11.06 -2.50 1.51
C ARG A 248 12.00 -1.90 0.47
N ALA A 249 11.56 -0.92 -0.31
CA ALA A 249 12.43 -0.19 -1.25
C ALA A 249 13.56 0.56 -0.51
N LEU A 250 13.19 1.30 0.55
CA LEU A 250 14.16 2.03 1.36
C LEU A 250 15.09 1.11 2.18
N SER A 251 14.57 0.04 2.77
CA SER A 251 15.38 -0.93 3.52
C SER A 251 16.28 -1.72 2.58
N TRP A 252 15.81 -2.00 1.37
CA TRP A 252 16.62 -2.60 0.32
C TRP A 252 17.78 -1.68 -0.09
N LEU A 253 17.59 -0.36 -0.20
CA LEU A 253 18.70 0.57 -0.45
C LEU A 253 19.79 0.51 0.63
N THR A 254 19.38 0.25 1.88
CA THR A 254 20.32 0.04 3.00
C THR A 254 21.05 -1.31 2.89
N ASP A 255 20.40 -2.36 2.38
CA ASP A 255 20.99 -3.70 2.22
C ASP A 255 21.80 -3.86 0.91
N ALA A 256 21.42 -3.16 -0.16
CA ALA A 256 22.08 -3.16 -1.48
C ALA A 256 23.49 -2.55 -1.45
N HIS A 257 23.85 -1.86 -0.36
CA HIS A 257 25.23 -1.44 -0.08
C HIS A 257 26.25 -2.60 -0.07
N LYS A 258 25.78 -3.86 -0.02
CA LYS A 258 26.63 -5.05 0.06
C LYS A 258 27.01 -5.67 -1.29
N GLY A 259 26.52 -5.17 -2.44
CA GLY A 259 26.93 -5.67 -3.75
C GLY A 259 26.49 -4.75 -4.90
N GLN A 260 27.44 -4.08 -5.55
CA GLN A 260 27.20 -3.06 -6.58
C GLN A 260 26.65 -3.59 -7.92
N ALA A 261 26.66 -4.89 -8.18
CA ALA A 261 26.18 -5.48 -9.43
C ALA A 261 24.65 -5.74 -9.38
N GLY A 262 23.88 -5.10 -10.28
CA GLY A 262 22.43 -5.32 -10.43
C GLY A 262 21.52 -4.26 -9.77
N LEU A 263 22.09 -3.16 -9.28
CA LEU A 263 21.37 -2.11 -8.57
C LEU A 263 20.26 -1.44 -9.41
N PRO A 264 20.47 -1.07 -10.70
CA PRO A 264 19.43 -0.46 -11.52
C PRO A 264 18.25 -1.40 -11.84
N THR A 265 18.52 -2.67 -12.13
CA THR A 265 17.47 -3.67 -12.39
C THR A 265 16.64 -3.97 -11.14
N ALA A 266 17.29 -4.00 -9.98
CA ALA A 266 16.58 -4.17 -8.71
C ALA A 266 15.72 -2.95 -8.36
N LEU A 267 16.19 -1.73 -8.63
CA LEU A 267 15.38 -0.50 -8.53
C LEU A 267 14.16 -0.56 -9.45
N ALA A 268 14.35 -0.95 -10.72
CA ALA A 268 13.25 -1.16 -11.67
C ALA A 268 12.22 -2.16 -11.12
N ARG A 269 12.66 -3.33 -10.63
CA ARG A 269 11.78 -4.31 -10.01
C ARG A 269 11.01 -3.74 -8.82
N THR A 270 11.70 -3.04 -7.92
CA THR A 270 11.09 -2.44 -6.74
C THR A 270 10.05 -1.38 -7.10
N ALA A 271 10.32 -0.54 -8.11
CA ALA A 271 9.35 0.43 -8.61
C ALA A 271 8.13 -0.26 -9.25
N ALA A 272 8.35 -1.33 -10.02
CA ALA A 272 7.27 -2.12 -10.63
C ALA A 272 6.40 -2.79 -9.56
N GLU A 273 6.99 -3.45 -8.58
CA GLU A 273 6.28 -4.09 -7.47
C GLU A 273 5.53 -3.09 -6.60
N ALA A 274 6.12 -1.92 -6.32
CA ALA A 274 5.49 -0.88 -5.53
C ALA A 274 4.21 -0.32 -6.17
N LEU A 275 4.16 -0.31 -7.50
CA LEU A 275 3.03 0.20 -8.28
C LEU A 275 2.12 -0.89 -8.88
N ASP A 276 2.37 -2.17 -8.55
CA ASP A 276 1.68 -3.32 -9.16
C ASP A 276 1.69 -3.25 -10.70
N ALA A 277 2.82 -2.80 -11.25
CA ALA A 277 3.03 -2.61 -12.68
C ALA A 277 3.66 -3.86 -13.31
N PRO A 278 3.38 -4.13 -14.61
CA PRO A 278 3.94 -5.27 -15.32
C PRO A 278 5.46 -5.20 -15.50
N GLY A 279 6.05 -4.01 -15.33
CA GLY A 279 7.48 -3.78 -15.46
C GLY A 279 7.86 -2.34 -15.13
N ALA A 280 9.15 -2.04 -15.18
CA ALA A 280 9.70 -0.70 -15.09
C ALA A 280 11.10 -0.64 -15.74
N THR A 281 11.54 0.57 -16.08
CA THR A 281 12.85 0.83 -16.67
C THR A 281 13.50 2.03 -16.02
N VAL A 282 14.75 1.86 -15.57
CA VAL A 282 15.63 2.92 -15.08
C VAL A 282 16.51 3.38 -16.23
N TRP A 283 16.47 4.68 -16.50
CA TRP A 283 17.26 5.36 -17.52
C TRP A 283 18.26 6.32 -16.87
N MET A 284 19.43 6.45 -17.48
CA MET A 284 20.57 7.24 -17.01
C MET A 284 21.13 8.09 -18.13
N GLY A 285 21.46 9.34 -17.83
CA GLY A 285 22.02 10.26 -18.81
C GLY A 285 21.48 11.67 -18.66
N ASP A 286 21.80 12.53 -19.61
CA ASP A 286 21.25 13.88 -19.64
C ASP A 286 19.90 13.90 -20.38
N GLU A 287 19.27 15.07 -20.41
CA GLU A 287 17.96 15.27 -21.05
C GLU A 287 17.96 14.94 -22.55
N ALA A 288 19.13 15.00 -23.21
CA ALA A 288 19.28 14.75 -24.65
C ALA A 288 19.58 13.29 -24.98
N ALA A 289 20.22 12.54 -24.07
CA ALA A 289 20.63 11.16 -24.29
C ALA A 289 20.52 10.33 -23.00
N LEU A 290 19.37 9.68 -22.82
CA LEU A 290 19.12 8.70 -21.76
C LEU A 290 19.37 7.28 -22.27
N HIS A 291 20.11 6.50 -21.48
CA HIS A 291 20.43 5.10 -21.70
C HIS A 291 19.69 4.22 -20.68
N ALA A 292 19.04 3.15 -21.14
CA ALA A 292 18.46 2.17 -20.24
C ALA A 292 19.59 1.42 -19.51
N VAL A 293 19.54 1.41 -18.18
CA VAL A 293 20.55 0.76 -17.33
C VAL A 293 19.98 -0.35 -16.45
N GLY A 294 18.65 -0.41 -16.32
CA GLY A 294 17.94 -1.44 -15.57
C GLY A 294 16.54 -1.63 -16.12
N VAL A 295 16.21 -2.86 -16.49
CA VAL A 295 14.90 -3.22 -17.07
C VAL A 295 14.30 -4.37 -16.26
N TRP A 296 13.06 -4.23 -15.83
CA TRP A 296 12.30 -5.29 -15.19
C TRP A 296 10.95 -5.50 -15.88
N PRO A 297 10.53 -6.74 -16.17
CA PRO A 297 11.33 -7.97 -16.13
C PRO A 297 12.53 -7.89 -17.08
N GLU A 298 13.60 -8.62 -16.79
CA GLU A 298 14.79 -8.64 -17.66
C GLU A 298 14.39 -9.12 -19.06
N THR A 299 14.85 -8.40 -20.09
CA THR A 299 14.61 -8.69 -21.49
C THR A 299 15.92 -8.65 -22.25
N ASP A 300 16.10 -9.54 -23.25
CA ASP A 300 17.29 -9.56 -24.12
C ASP A 300 17.37 -8.37 -25.09
N VAL A 301 16.37 -7.48 -25.07
CA VAL A 301 16.30 -6.29 -25.92
C VAL A 301 16.67 -5.07 -25.10
N ASP A 302 17.86 -4.52 -25.35
CA ASP A 302 18.26 -3.23 -24.79
C ASP A 302 17.63 -2.08 -25.58
N PRO A 303 16.85 -1.19 -24.93
CA PRO A 303 16.31 -0.01 -25.57
C PRO A 303 17.41 0.91 -26.11
N ALA A 304 17.20 1.44 -27.32
CA ALA A 304 18.11 2.44 -27.88
C ALA A 304 18.11 3.72 -27.03
N PRO A 305 19.24 4.44 -26.94
CA PRO A 305 19.30 5.72 -26.22
C PRO A 305 18.34 6.73 -26.84
N CYS A 306 17.65 7.51 -26.00
CA CYS A 306 16.66 8.48 -26.46
C CYS A 306 16.60 9.72 -25.56
N PRO A 307 16.13 10.87 -26.08
CA PRO A 307 15.92 12.06 -25.27
C PRO A 307 14.72 11.91 -24.32
N LEU A 308 14.68 12.71 -23.25
CA LEU A 308 13.64 12.65 -22.21
C LEU A 308 12.21 12.84 -22.78
N ASP A 309 12.05 13.65 -23.82
CA ASP A 309 10.78 13.93 -24.48
C ASP A 309 10.28 12.78 -25.36
N ALA A 310 11.16 11.87 -25.77
CA ALA A 310 10.81 10.64 -26.49
C ALA A 310 10.36 9.51 -25.56
N LEU A 311 10.59 9.64 -24.25
CA LEU A 311 10.09 8.68 -23.28
C LEU A 311 8.55 8.77 -23.12
N PRO A 312 7.88 7.68 -22.72
CA PRO A 312 6.43 7.66 -22.58
C PRO A 312 5.92 8.76 -21.62
N GLU A 313 4.65 9.18 -21.74
CA GLU A 313 4.03 10.23 -20.90
C GLU A 313 4.16 9.99 -19.37
N ARG A 314 4.46 8.77 -18.93
CA ARG A 314 4.63 8.40 -17.51
C ARG A 314 6.09 8.15 -17.17
N THR A 315 6.85 9.21 -17.34
CA THR A 315 8.28 9.28 -17.03
C THR A 315 8.48 10.18 -15.82
N TRP A 316 9.28 9.73 -14.86
CA TRP A 316 9.70 10.53 -13.72
C TRP A 316 11.15 10.94 -13.91
N PRO A 317 11.41 12.21 -14.27
CA PRO A 317 12.77 12.68 -14.42
C PRO A 317 13.46 12.68 -13.06
N VAL A 318 14.66 12.12 -13.03
CA VAL A 318 15.56 12.12 -11.90
C VAL A 318 16.46 13.33 -12.06
N SER A 319 16.36 14.31 -11.17
CA SER A 319 17.16 15.54 -11.25
C SER A 319 18.05 15.73 -10.03
N SER A 320 19.31 16.10 -10.26
CA SER A 320 20.25 16.52 -9.22
C SER A 320 20.75 17.95 -9.52
N GLY A 321 20.70 18.85 -8.54
CA GLY A 321 21.15 20.24 -8.71
C GLY A 321 20.42 21.01 -9.82
N GLY A 322 19.18 20.67 -10.14
CA GLY A 322 18.39 21.30 -11.22
C GLY A 322 18.69 20.79 -12.62
N ARG A 323 19.52 19.76 -12.79
CA ARG A 323 19.78 19.09 -14.07
C ARG A 323 19.23 17.66 -14.04
N VAL A 324 18.67 17.20 -15.16
CA VAL A 324 18.22 15.81 -15.32
C VAL A 324 19.46 14.92 -15.45
N VAL A 325 19.50 13.86 -14.64
CA VAL A 325 20.57 12.85 -14.60
C VAL A 325 20.07 11.43 -14.91
N GLY A 326 18.76 11.28 -15.06
CA GLY A 326 18.12 10.01 -15.40
C GLY A 326 16.61 10.13 -15.46
N ALA A 327 15.94 8.99 -15.63
CA ALA A 327 14.49 8.90 -15.57
C ALA A 327 14.01 7.50 -15.19
N LEU A 328 12.90 7.42 -14.46
CA LEU A 328 12.23 6.17 -14.15
C LEU A 328 10.93 6.07 -14.96
N VAL A 329 10.73 4.96 -15.66
CA VAL A 329 9.56 4.71 -16.52
C VAL A 329 8.82 3.47 -16.00
N VAL A 330 7.52 3.61 -15.72
CA VAL A 330 6.69 2.49 -15.22
C VAL A 330 5.44 2.32 -16.11
N PRO A 331 5.43 1.38 -17.07
CA PRO A 331 4.30 1.16 -17.97
C PRO A 331 3.06 0.59 -17.27
N GLY A 332 1.88 0.78 -17.87
CA GLY A 332 0.64 0.08 -17.49
C GLY A 332 -0.14 0.68 -16.31
N VAL A 333 0.42 1.64 -15.58
CA VAL A 333 -0.31 2.34 -14.52
C VAL A 333 -1.13 3.46 -15.15
N THR A 334 -2.45 3.52 -14.89
CA THR A 334 -3.38 4.46 -15.56
C THR A 334 -3.92 5.56 -14.65
N VAL A 335 -3.91 5.40 -13.33
CA VAL A 335 -4.26 6.44 -12.36
C VAL A 335 -3.38 6.26 -11.13
N LEU A 336 -2.59 7.29 -10.79
CA LEU A 336 -1.78 7.29 -9.58
C LEU A 336 -2.46 8.14 -8.50
N THR A 337 -2.52 7.58 -7.30
CA THR A 337 -2.93 8.31 -6.09
C THR A 337 -1.93 9.43 -5.78
N ARG A 338 -2.37 10.44 -5.01
CA ARG A 338 -1.50 11.54 -4.57
C ARG A 338 -0.25 11.03 -3.84
N SER A 339 -0.42 9.97 -3.05
CA SER A 339 0.65 9.33 -2.27
C SER A 339 1.61 8.52 -3.13
N GLU A 340 1.15 7.92 -4.24
CA GLU A 340 2.02 7.24 -5.21
C GLU A 340 2.84 8.25 -6.03
N LYS A 341 2.24 9.39 -6.42
CA LYS A 341 2.99 10.47 -7.08
C LYS A 341 4.13 10.99 -6.22
N ARG A 342 3.87 11.26 -4.94
CA ARG A 342 4.91 11.70 -3.98
C ARG A 342 5.98 10.63 -3.79
N MET A 343 5.58 9.37 -3.61
CA MET A 343 6.51 8.26 -3.50
C MET A 343 7.43 8.16 -4.71
N MET A 344 6.90 8.32 -5.93
CA MET A 344 7.70 8.25 -7.14
C MET A 344 8.66 9.43 -7.26
N GLN A 345 8.23 10.62 -6.81
CA GLN A 345 9.12 11.76 -6.64
C GLN A 345 10.23 11.46 -5.63
N ASP A 346 9.92 10.86 -4.48
CA ASP A 346 10.89 10.51 -3.45
C ASP A 346 11.89 9.44 -3.94
N LEU A 347 11.40 8.40 -4.63
CA LEU A 347 12.24 7.37 -5.27
C LEU A 347 13.14 7.98 -6.33
N SER A 348 12.60 8.83 -7.22
CA SER A 348 13.42 9.53 -8.22
C SER A 348 14.48 10.42 -7.55
N ALA A 349 14.15 11.12 -6.47
CA ALA A 349 15.12 11.93 -5.73
C ALA A 349 16.20 11.08 -5.05
N GLN A 350 15.85 9.89 -4.54
CA GLN A 350 16.80 8.94 -3.97
C GLN A 350 17.69 8.30 -5.04
N GLU A 351 17.15 7.98 -6.21
CA GLU A 351 17.93 7.56 -7.37
C GLU A 351 18.94 8.64 -7.74
N ALA A 352 18.54 9.92 -7.79
CA ALA A 352 19.49 11.02 -8.05
C ALA A 352 20.69 11.00 -7.09
N LEU A 353 20.43 10.78 -5.79
CA LEU A 353 21.47 10.70 -4.76
C LEU A 353 22.38 9.47 -4.89
N LEU A 354 21.83 8.31 -5.30
CA LEU A 354 22.60 7.09 -5.50
C LEU A 354 23.45 7.16 -6.76
N LEU A 355 22.88 7.70 -7.83
CA LEU A 355 23.56 7.88 -9.11
C LEU A 355 24.71 8.86 -8.97
N ASP A 356 24.50 9.99 -8.28
CA ASP A 356 25.56 10.95 -7.94
C ASP A 356 26.71 10.29 -7.15
N ARG A 357 26.38 9.40 -6.20
CA ARG A 357 27.39 8.64 -5.44
C ARG A 357 28.10 7.57 -6.26
N LEU A 358 27.41 6.89 -7.18
CA LEU A 358 28.02 5.90 -8.07
C LEU A 358 28.95 6.58 -9.08
N THR A 359 28.57 7.72 -9.63
CA THR A 359 29.45 8.52 -10.50
C THR A 359 30.67 9.03 -9.75
N LEU A 360 30.51 9.49 -8.51
CA LEU A 360 31.65 9.89 -7.65
C LEU A 360 32.55 8.69 -7.32
N ALA A 361 32.00 7.52 -7.02
CA ALA A 361 32.77 6.32 -6.74
C ALA A 361 33.53 5.82 -7.98
N GLU A 362 32.92 5.88 -9.16
CA GLU A 362 33.53 5.51 -10.44
C GLU A 362 34.60 6.53 -10.86
N MET A 363 34.37 7.82 -10.60
CA MET A 363 35.37 8.88 -10.80
C MET A 363 36.56 8.70 -9.86
N VAL A 364 36.35 8.49 -8.57
CA VAL A 364 37.43 8.20 -7.60
C VAL A 364 38.15 6.90 -7.96
N ARG A 365 37.44 5.88 -8.46
CA ARG A 365 38.06 4.65 -8.98
C ARG A 365 38.91 4.91 -10.21
N ARG A 366 38.41 5.67 -11.20
CA ARG A 366 39.18 6.06 -12.39
C ARG A 366 40.39 6.92 -12.05
N GLU A 367 40.22 7.87 -11.14
CA GLU A 367 41.27 8.77 -10.67
C GLU A 367 42.31 8.02 -9.85
N SER A 368 41.89 6.98 -9.10
CA SER A 368 42.81 6.01 -8.52
C SER A 368 43.51 5.21 -9.63
N SER A 369 42.80 4.46 -10.49
CA SER A 369 43.40 3.58 -11.50
C SER A 369 44.29 4.28 -12.53
N ALA A 370 44.10 5.56 -12.81
CA ALA A 370 44.90 6.32 -13.78
C ALA A 370 46.36 6.61 -13.36
N GLY A 371 46.75 6.32 -12.11
CA GLY A 371 48.13 6.56 -11.61
C GLY A 371 49.02 5.32 -11.38
N HIS A 372 48.47 4.09 -11.36
CA HIS A 372 49.13 2.99 -10.63
C HIS A 372 50.33 2.34 -11.35
N LEU A 373 50.44 2.42 -12.67
CA LEU A 373 51.59 1.87 -13.44
C LEU A 373 52.75 2.87 -13.60
N GLU A 374 52.47 4.16 -13.50
CA GLU A 374 53.48 5.24 -13.59
C GLU A 374 54.23 5.43 -12.26
N ASP A 375 53.59 5.10 -11.13
CA ASP A 375 54.16 5.15 -9.78
C ASP A 375 55.08 3.97 -9.41
N LEU A 376 55.19 2.98 -10.30
CA LEU A 376 56.13 1.88 -10.16
C LEU A 376 57.54 2.35 -10.54
N THR A 377 58.48 2.14 -9.63
CA THR A 377 59.91 2.30 -9.90
C THR A 377 60.33 1.34 -11.03
N PRO A 378 61.45 1.60 -11.73
CA PRO A 378 61.93 0.71 -12.79
C PRO A 378 62.03 -0.76 -12.34
N ARG A 379 62.49 -0.99 -11.11
CA ARG A 379 62.65 -2.33 -10.56
C ARG A 379 61.33 -3.03 -10.23
N GLU A 380 60.32 -2.29 -9.78
CA GLU A 380 58.98 -2.81 -9.54
C GLU A 380 58.27 -3.16 -10.86
N ARG A 381 58.52 -2.37 -11.92
CA ARG A 381 57.99 -2.63 -13.26
C ARG A 381 58.59 -3.89 -13.89
N GLU A 382 59.90 -4.10 -13.76
CA GLU A 382 60.56 -5.34 -14.19
C GLU A 382 59.97 -6.58 -13.49
N VAL A 383 59.75 -6.49 -12.18
CA VAL A 383 59.12 -7.57 -11.40
C VAL A 383 57.68 -7.81 -11.88
N LEU A 384 56.90 -6.76 -12.15
CA LEU A 384 55.54 -6.87 -12.68
C LEU A 384 55.50 -7.52 -14.07
N GLU A 385 56.41 -7.14 -14.97
CA GLU A 385 56.52 -7.72 -16.31
C GLU A 385 56.83 -9.22 -16.26
N LEU A 386 57.79 -9.64 -15.43
CA LEU A 386 58.11 -11.06 -15.26
C LEU A 386 56.96 -11.84 -14.63
N MET A 387 56.20 -11.23 -13.70
CA MET A 387 54.97 -11.83 -13.16
C MET A 387 53.89 -11.98 -14.24
N ALA A 388 53.71 -10.98 -15.12
CA ALA A 388 52.74 -11.01 -16.20
C ALA A 388 53.07 -12.10 -17.24
N ARG A 389 54.36 -12.39 -17.45
CA ARG A 389 54.86 -13.52 -18.26
C ARG A 389 54.68 -14.89 -17.60
N GLY A 390 54.11 -14.96 -16.39
CA GLY A 390 53.81 -16.19 -15.68
C GLY A 390 54.98 -16.79 -14.88
N LEU A 391 56.05 -16.03 -14.63
CA LEU A 391 57.22 -16.55 -13.90
C LEU A 391 56.92 -16.72 -12.40
N SER A 392 57.46 -17.81 -11.83
CA SER A 392 57.44 -18.07 -10.39
C SER A 392 58.43 -17.15 -9.64
N ASN A 393 58.29 -17.00 -8.32
CA ASN A 393 59.23 -16.22 -7.52
C ASN A 393 60.68 -16.69 -7.69
N ALA A 394 60.89 -18.01 -7.78
CA ALA A 394 62.22 -18.58 -7.99
C ALA A 394 62.80 -18.20 -9.35
N ALA A 395 62.00 -18.23 -10.41
CA ALA A 395 62.41 -17.81 -11.75
C ALA A 395 62.69 -16.29 -11.82
N ILE A 396 61.85 -15.47 -11.16
CA ILE A 396 62.07 -14.02 -11.06
C ILE A 396 63.38 -13.71 -10.31
N CYS A 397 63.68 -14.45 -9.24
CA CYS A 397 64.94 -14.32 -8.50
C CYS A 397 66.16 -14.62 -9.39
N GLN A 398 66.07 -15.64 -10.25
CA GLN A 398 67.12 -16.02 -11.18
C GLN A 398 67.33 -14.96 -12.27
N GLU A 399 66.24 -14.53 -12.94
CA GLU A 399 66.31 -13.50 -13.99
C GLU A 399 66.88 -12.18 -13.48
N LEU A 400 66.43 -11.74 -12.30
CA LEU A 400 66.84 -10.47 -11.72
C LEU A 400 68.12 -10.54 -10.88
N HIS A 401 68.72 -11.73 -10.71
CA HIS A 401 69.88 -11.99 -9.85
C HIS A 401 69.68 -11.51 -8.39
N LEU A 402 68.48 -11.75 -7.84
CA LEU A 402 68.07 -11.34 -6.49
C LEU A 402 67.76 -12.54 -5.60
N SER A 403 67.84 -12.35 -4.28
CA SER A 403 67.38 -13.33 -3.32
C SER A 403 65.86 -13.29 -3.13
N VAL A 404 65.26 -14.41 -2.72
CA VAL A 404 63.82 -14.50 -2.39
C VAL A 404 63.41 -13.45 -1.36
N LYS A 405 64.26 -13.23 -0.34
CA LYS A 405 64.07 -12.21 0.70
C LYS A 405 64.02 -10.77 0.16
N THR A 406 64.50 -10.55 -1.07
CA THR A 406 64.46 -9.24 -1.75
C THR A 406 63.25 -9.12 -2.66
N VAL A 407 62.90 -10.18 -3.39
CA VAL A 407 61.80 -10.19 -4.36
C VAL A 407 60.42 -10.19 -3.68
N GLU A 408 60.25 -10.88 -2.56
CA GLU A 408 58.95 -10.93 -1.86
C GLU A 408 58.46 -9.55 -1.38
N PRO A 409 59.30 -8.70 -0.73
CA PRO A 409 58.92 -7.33 -0.42
C PRO A 409 58.61 -6.46 -1.64
N LEU A 410 59.34 -6.66 -2.76
CA LEU A 410 59.10 -5.98 -4.03
C LEU A 410 57.73 -6.34 -4.60
N ILE A 411 57.38 -7.63 -4.64
CA ILE A 411 56.05 -8.11 -5.09
C ILE A 411 54.93 -7.56 -4.19
N SER A 412 55.14 -7.58 -2.86
CA SER A 412 54.18 -7.01 -1.91
C SER A 412 53.98 -5.50 -2.13
N THR A 413 55.07 -4.78 -2.42
CA THR A 413 55.03 -3.35 -2.74
C THR A 413 54.33 -3.08 -4.06
N VAL A 414 54.57 -3.90 -5.09
CA VAL A 414 53.85 -3.84 -6.37
C VAL A 414 52.35 -4.02 -6.14
N PHE A 415 51.92 -5.05 -5.40
CA PHE A 415 50.50 -5.24 -5.12
C PHE A 415 49.89 -4.06 -4.34
N ARG A 416 50.62 -3.52 -3.37
CA ARG A 416 50.19 -2.34 -2.62
C ARG A 416 50.05 -1.12 -3.52
N LYS A 417 51.04 -0.86 -4.38
CA LYS A 417 51.04 0.25 -5.34
C LYS A 417 50.02 0.09 -6.46
N LEU A 418 49.61 -1.14 -6.76
CA LEU A 418 48.52 -1.46 -7.70
C LEU A 418 47.13 -1.55 -7.02
N GLY A 419 47.02 -1.22 -5.72
CA GLY A 419 45.75 -1.27 -4.99
C GLY A 419 45.16 -2.68 -4.83
N LEU A 420 45.98 -3.71 -5.04
CA LEU A 420 45.56 -5.11 -5.01
C LEU A 420 45.61 -5.61 -3.57
N HIS A 421 44.48 -5.61 -2.86
CA HIS A 421 44.37 -6.13 -1.49
C HIS A 421 44.28 -7.68 -1.45
N ALA A 422 44.43 -8.26 -0.25
CA ALA A 422 44.27 -9.70 -0.05
C ALA A 422 42.78 -10.09 -0.12
N ASP A 423 42.44 -10.91 -1.11
CA ASP A 423 41.10 -11.43 -1.34
C ASP A 423 41.17 -12.98 -1.39
N PRO A 424 40.38 -13.71 -0.59
CA PRO A 424 40.40 -15.18 -0.60
C PRO A 424 39.80 -15.81 -1.87
N THR A 425 39.11 -15.03 -2.71
CA THR A 425 38.40 -15.52 -3.90
C THR A 425 39.14 -15.28 -5.21
N VAL A 426 40.20 -14.46 -5.21
CA VAL A 426 40.94 -14.08 -6.42
C VAL A 426 42.46 -14.09 -6.20
N ASN A 427 43.20 -14.58 -7.19
CA ASN A 427 44.67 -14.58 -7.14
C ASN A 427 45.23 -13.20 -7.52
N ARG A 428 45.84 -12.50 -6.55
CA ARG A 428 46.46 -11.17 -6.74
C ARG A 428 47.49 -11.11 -7.85
N ARG A 429 48.20 -12.21 -8.14
CA ARG A 429 49.17 -12.26 -9.25
C ARG A 429 48.47 -12.21 -10.61
N VAL A 430 47.33 -12.89 -10.74
CA VAL A 430 46.53 -12.89 -11.96
C VAL A 430 45.96 -11.50 -12.20
N LEU A 431 45.46 -10.83 -11.16
CA LEU A 431 44.99 -9.45 -11.25
C LEU A 431 46.12 -8.49 -11.67
N ALA A 432 47.32 -8.63 -11.08
CA ALA A 432 48.48 -7.83 -11.45
C ALA A 432 48.90 -8.04 -12.92
N ALA A 433 48.88 -9.29 -13.40
CA ALA A 433 49.17 -9.62 -14.80
C ALA A 433 48.13 -9.02 -15.77
N LEU A 434 46.84 -9.09 -15.42
CA LEU A 434 45.76 -8.48 -16.20
C LEU A 434 45.86 -6.95 -16.24
N GLU A 435 46.37 -6.32 -15.18
CA GLU A 435 46.59 -4.88 -15.13
C GLU A 435 47.74 -4.46 -16.06
N TYR A 436 48.82 -5.25 -16.11
CA TYR A 436 49.95 -5.01 -17.02
C TYR A 436 49.53 -5.08 -18.50
N HIS A 437 48.66 -6.02 -18.87
CA HIS A 437 48.17 -6.21 -20.25
C HIS A 437 47.00 -5.31 -20.66
N ARG A 438 46.44 -4.50 -19.74
CA ARG A 438 45.38 -3.53 -20.04
C ARG A 438 45.89 -2.17 -20.54
N ARG A 439 47.22 -2.00 -20.63
CA ARG A 439 47.86 -0.96 -21.45
C ARG A 439 47.72 -1.29 -22.93
#